data_AF-A0A2I0FE72-F1
#
_entry.id   AF-A0A2I0FE72-F1
#
_cell.length_a   1.000
_cell.length_b   1.000
_cell.length_c   1.000
_cell.angle_alpha   90.00
_cell.angle_beta   90.00
_cell.angle_gamma   90.00
#
_symmetry.space_group_name_H-M   'P 1'
#
loop_
_entity.id
_entity.type
_entity.pdbx_description
1 polymer ?
#
loop_
_entity_poly.entity_id
_entity_poly.type
_entity_poly.pdbx_seq_one_letter_code
_entity_poly.pdbx_strand_id
1 'polypeptide(L)'
;MVYTIYRAFHLLWTGFLAFLTAIPILESGGLERAVLGETFFLMIWLLGATLLFSKRFNVYGMIFTLAPLVFTAPVFIFILSI
;
A
#
# COMPACT_ATOMS: atom_id res chain seq x y z
N MET A 1 -22.79 -7.57 -6.89
CA MET A 1 -22.83 -6.80 -5.62
C MET A 1 -21.75 -7.25 -4.63
N VAL A 2 -21.74 -8.51 -4.19
CA VAL A 2 -20.73 -9.02 -3.22
C VAL A 2 -19.29 -8.75 -3.66
N TYR A 3 -18.97 -9.00 -4.93
CA TYR A 3 -17.62 -8.79 -5.47
C TYR A 3 -17.19 -7.31 -5.48
N THR A 4 -18.13 -6.39 -5.69
CA THR A 4 -17.87 -4.95 -5.65
C THR A 4 -17.62 -4.47 -4.22
N ILE A 5 -18.40 -4.99 -3.26
CA ILE A 5 -18.22 -4.69 -1.82
C ILE A 5 -16.85 -5.20 -1.35
N TYR A 6 -16.47 -6.42 -1.73
CA TYR A 6 -15.15 -6.97 -1.43
C TYR A 6 -14.03 -6.08 -1.98
N ARG A 7 -14.12 -5.64 -3.24
CA ARG A 7 -13.11 -4.75 -3.85
C ARG A 7 -12.98 -3.42 -3.11
N ALA A 8 -14.10 -2.82 -2.71
CA ALA A 8 -14.10 -1.58 -1.94
C ALA A 8 -13.46 -1.78 -0.56
N PHE A 9 -13.82 -2.87 0.13
CA PHE A 9 -13.24 -3.21 1.43
C PHE A 9 -11.75 -3.51 1.31
N HIS A 10 -11.33 -4.22 0.26
CA HIS A 10 -9.93 -4.51 -0.05
C HIS A 10 -9.13 -3.21 -0.26
N LEU A 11 -9.68 -2.25 -1.02
CA LEU A 11 -9.05 -0.95 -1.20
C LEU A 11 -8.94 -0.17 0.12
N LEU A 12 -10.03 -0.08 0.88
CA LEU A 12 -10.04 0.65 2.15
C LEU A 12 -9.00 0.08 3.12
N TRP A 13 -8.96 -1.24 3.31
CA TRP A 13 -8.05 -1.85 4.25
C TRP A 13 -6.58 -1.77 3.78
N THR A 14 -6.30 -2.00 2.49
CA THR A 14 -4.92 -1.92 1.96
C THR A 14 -4.39 -0.50 1.98
N GLY A 15 -5.24 0.49 1.68
CA GLY A 15 -4.88 1.90 1.79
C GLY A 15 -4.64 2.32 3.23
N PHE A 16 -5.51 1.90 4.16
CA PHE A 16 -5.36 2.19 5.59
C PHE A 16 -4.06 1.62 6.16
N LEU A 17 -3.72 0.38 5.81
CA LEU A 17 -2.48 -0.23 6.27
C LEU A 17 -1.23 0.38 5.64
N ALA A 18 -1.26 0.69 4.35
CA ALA A 18 -0.16 1.39 3.69
C ALA A 18 0.08 2.77 4.32
N PHE A 19 -0.98 3.44 4.77
CA PHE A 19 -0.88 4.69 5.53
C PHE A 19 -0.24 4.46 6.92
N LEU A 20 -0.69 3.46 7.68
CA LEU A 20 -0.12 3.15 8.99
C LEU A 20 1.37 2.79 8.94
N THR A 21 1.81 2.05 7.92
CA THR A 21 3.22 1.71 7.77
C THR A 21 4.09 2.89 7.33
N ALA A 22 3.50 3.93 6.74
CA ALA A 22 4.20 5.17 6.38
C ALA A 22 4.48 6.10 7.58
N ILE A 23 3.66 6.04 8.65
CA ILE A 23 3.81 6.91 9.83
C ILE A 23 5.20 6.80 10.50
N PRO A 24 5.70 5.61 10.88
CA PRO A 24 7.02 5.52 11.50
C PRO A 24 8.18 5.83 10.54
N ILE A 25 7.95 5.75 9.22
CA ILE A 25 8.91 6.21 8.22
C ILE A 25 9.03 7.74 8.27
N LEU A 26 7.91 8.46 8.40
CA LEU A 26 7.87 9.91 8.55
C LEU A 26 8.55 10.39 9.85
N GLU A 27 8.41 9.65 10.95
CA GLU A 27 9.02 9.98 12.25
C GLU A 27 10.56 9.81 12.25
N SER A 28 11.13 9.00 11.36
CA SER A 28 12.57 8.72 11.29
C SER A 28 13.44 9.86 10.71
N GLY A 29 12.87 11.01 10.36
CA GLY A 29 13.59 12.27 10.13
C GLY A 29 14.31 12.45 8.78
N GLY A 30 14.23 11.49 7.86
CA GLY A 30 14.89 11.53 6.55
C GLY A 30 14.01 12.02 5.41
N LEU A 31 13.61 13.29 5.41
CA LEU A 31 12.60 13.87 4.49
C LEU A 31 12.85 13.56 2.99
N GLU A 32 14.11 13.55 2.54
CA GLU A 32 14.44 13.35 1.11
C GLU A 32 14.38 11.88 0.64
N ARG A 33 14.72 10.91 1.49
CA ARG A 33 14.62 9.47 1.16
C ARG A 33 13.23 8.91 1.47
N ALA A 34 12.56 9.44 2.50
CA ALA A 34 11.21 9.06 2.89
C ALA A 34 10.18 9.42 1.80
N VAL A 35 10.24 10.65 1.26
CA VAL A 35 9.27 11.13 0.26
C VAL A 35 9.33 10.34 -1.05
N LEU A 36 10.52 9.95 -1.52
CA LEU A 36 10.65 9.14 -2.75
C LEU A 36 10.15 7.70 -2.55
N GLY A 37 10.41 7.10 -1.38
CA GLY A 37 9.90 5.77 -1.04
C GLY A 37 8.37 5.76 -0.91
N GLU A 38 7.82 6.70 -0.16
CA GLU A 38 6.38 6.82 0.10
C GLU A 38 5.59 7.12 -1.17
N THR A 39 6.05 8.06 -1.98
CA THR A 39 5.39 8.41 -3.25
C THR A 39 5.40 7.20 -4.20
N PHE A 40 6.51 6.45 -4.25
CA PHE A 40 6.60 5.24 -5.05
C PHE A 40 5.60 4.17 -4.61
N PHE A 41 5.48 3.91 -3.31
CA PHE A 41 4.52 2.94 -2.77
C PHE A 41 3.06 3.38 -2.98
N LEU A 42 2.77 4.67 -2.84
CA LEU A 42 1.45 5.24 -3.14
C LEU A 42 1.10 5.08 -4.63
N MET A 43 2.05 5.33 -5.53
CA MET A 43 1.86 5.17 -6.97
C MET A 43 1.59 3.70 -7.34
N ILE A 44 2.30 2.76 -6.73
CA ILE A 44 2.05 1.32 -6.87
C ILE A 44 0.64 0.96 -6.40
N TRP A 45 0.22 1.50 -5.24
CA TRP A 45 -1.12 1.26 -4.72
C TRP A 45 -2.21 1.81 -5.63
N LEU A 46 -2.06 3.04 -6.14
CA LEU A 46 -2.99 3.67 -7.08
C LEU A 46 -3.05 2.93 -8.43
N LEU A 47 -1.92 2.44 -8.91
CA LEU A 47 -1.87 1.56 -10.07
C LEU A 47 -2.64 0.25 -9.81
N GLY A 48 -2.44 -0.35 -8.64
CA GLY A 48 -3.20 -1.52 -8.21
C GLY A 48 -4.70 -1.23 -8.15
N ALA A 49 -5.09 -0.10 -7.57
CA ALA A 49 -6.47 0.32 -7.44
C ALA A 49 -7.16 0.50 -8.79
N THR A 50 -6.49 1.14 -9.74
CA THR A 50 -7.02 1.31 -11.11
C THR A 50 -7.16 -0.02 -11.85
N LEU A 51 -6.17 -0.91 -11.75
CA LEU A 51 -6.24 -2.28 -12.33
C LEU A 51 -7.34 -3.13 -11.69
N LEU A 52 -7.63 -2.88 -10.40
CA LEU A 52 -8.72 -3.48 -9.65
C LEU A 52 -10.10 -3.08 -10.15
N PHE A 53 -10.26 -2.21 -11.15
CA PHE A 53 -11.55 -2.01 -11.83
C PHE A 53 -11.60 -2.64 -13.22
N SER A 54 -10.46 -3.10 -13.75
CA SER A 54 -10.41 -3.86 -15.01
C SER A 54 -10.74 -5.34 -14.79
N LYS A 55 -11.60 -5.91 -15.65
CA LYS A 55 -11.94 -7.34 -15.59
C LYS A 55 -10.74 -8.24 -15.91
N ARG A 56 -9.89 -7.82 -16.86
CA ARG A 56 -8.72 -8.58 -17.30
C ARG A 56 -7.58 -8.55 -16.29
N PHE A 57 -7.45 -7.45 -15.55
CA PHE A 57 -6.32 -7.22 -14.66
C PHE A 57 -6.65 -7.24 -13.17
N ASN A 58 -7.83 -7.74 -12.80
CA ASN A 58 -8.29 -7.76 -11.41
C ASN A 58 -7.28 -8.41 -10.45
N VAL A 59 -6.71 -9.55 -10.85
CA VAL A 59 -5.71 -10.28 -10.03
C VAL A 59 -4.46 -9.43 -9.82
N TYR A 60 -3.96 -8.79 -10.88
CA TYR A 60 -2.82 -7.88 -10.77
C TYR A 60 -3.15 -6.67 -9.88
N GLY A 61 -4.36 -6.11 -9.99
CA GLY A 61 -4.81 -5.04 -9.11
C GLY A 61 -4.79 -5.43 -7.63
N MET A 62 -5.24 -6.64 -7.29
CA MET A 62 -5.14 -7.17 -5.91
C MET A 62 -3.69 -7.32 -5.45
N ILE A 63 -2.78 -7.78 -6.32
CA ILE A 63 -1.35 -7.92 -5.99
C ILE A 63 -0.71 -6.55 -5.77
N PHE A 64 -0.92 -5.61 -6.69
CA PHE A 64 -0.33 -4.27 -6.63
C PHE A 64 -0.83 -3.45 -5.43
N THR A 65 -2.09 -3.60 -5.03
CA THR A 65 -2.61 -2.97 -3.80
C THR A 65 -2.02 -3.56 -2.53
N LEU A 66 -1.58 -4.82 -2.54
CA LEU A 66 -0.93 -5.48 -1.41
C LEU A 66 0.60 -5.28 -1.38
N ALA A 67 1.22 -4.98 -2.51
CA ALA A 67 2.67 -4.82 -2.60
C ALA A 67 3.25 -3.83 -1.58
N PRO A 68 2.71 -2.60 -1.42
CA PRO A 68 3.20 -1.64 -0.42
C PRO A 68 3.25 -2.24 0.99
N LEU A 69 2.24 -3.02 1.35
CA LEU A 69 2.12 -3.69 2.64
C LEU A 69 3.23 -4.72 2.84
N VAL A 70 3.49 -5.55 1.83
CA VAL A 70 4.53 -6.60 1.90
C VAL A 70 5.92 -5.97 1.98
N PHE A 71 6.16 -4.86 1.28
CA PHE A 71 7.46 -4.19 1.28
C PHE A 71 7.69 -3.31 2.51
N THR A 72 6.63 -2.70 3.06
CA THR A 72 6.75 -1.83 4.24
C THR A 72 6.69 -2.61 5.55
N ALA A 73 6.04 -3.78 5.61
CA ALA A 73 5.93 -4.57 6.84
C ALA A 73 7.29 -4.97 7.46
N PRO A 74 8.31 -5.45 6.71
CA PRO A 74 9.61 -5.76 7.29
C PRO A 74 10.32 -4.52 7.84
N VAL A 75 10.19 -3.38 7.16
CA VAL A 75 10.76 -2.09 7.60
C VAL A 75 10.08 -1.65 8.90
N PHE A 76 8.76 -1.74 8.96
CA PHE A 76 7.95 -1.45 10.14
C PHE A 76 8.33 -2.34 11.34
N ILE A 77 8.45 -3.66 11.14
CA ILE A 77 8.86 -4.61 12.17
C ILE A 77 10.28 -4.30 12.66
N PHE A 78 11.20 -3.98 11.75
CA PHE A 78 12.58 -3.65 12.10
C PHE A 78 12.67 -2.38 12.94
N ILE A 79 11.90 -1.33 12.58
CA ILE A 79 11.83 -0.07 13.35
C ILE A 79 11.29 -0.33 14.77
N LEU A 80 10.24 -1.15 14.92
CA LEU A 80 9.66 -1.46 16.23
C LEU A 80 10.52 -2.38 17.11
N SER A 81 11.50 -3.07 16.52
CA SER A 81 12.37 -4.01 17.24
C SER A 81 13.64 -3.36 17.81
N ILE A 82 13.85 -2.07 17.53
CA ILE A 82 14.95 -1.22 18.02
C ILE A 82 14.42 -0.36 19.18
#